data_AF-A0A958S2P4-F1
#
_entry.id   AF-A0A958S2P4-F1
#
_cell.length_a   1.000
_cell.length_b   1.000
_cell.length_c   1.000
_cell.angle_alpha   90.00
_cell.angle_beta   90.00
_cell.angle_gamma   90.00
#
_symmetry.space_group_name_H-M   'P 1'
#
loop_
_entity.id
_entity.type
_entity.pdbx_description
1 polymer ?
#
loop_
_entity_poly.entity_id
_entity_poly.type
_entity_poly.pdbx_seq_one_letter_code
_entity_poly.pdbx_strand_id
1 'polypeptide(L)'
;MALTLRTNVPALNAQFNLNRTDRSLRGTYERISSGKRINRAADDAAGLAISDQLRADIRSLVQGVRNAEDGLSLVQVYEGGTHEISDMLIRLRELAMQAATDTVSDRERPLIMYEVE
;
A
#
# COMPACT_ATOMS: atom_id res chain seq x y z
N MET A 1 -53.72 -43.77 4.79
CA MET A 1 -52.70 -43.35 5.77
C MET A 1 -52.81 -44.28 6.97
N ALA A 2 -51.75 -45.04 7.28
CA ALA A 2 -51.74 -45.87 8.48
C ALA A 2 -51.54 -44.95 9.70
N LEU A 3 -52.49 -44.95 10.63
CA LEU A 3 -52.42 -44.17 11.86
C LEU A 3 -51.47 -44.89 12.84
N THR A 4 -50.19 -44.52 12.82
CA THR A 4 -49.18 -45.06 13.74
C THR A 4 -49.13 -44.22 15.02
N LEU A 5 -49.59 -44.77 16.15
CA LEU A 5 -49.68 -44.06 17.44
C LEU A 5 -48.30 -43.74 18.08
N ARG A 6 -47.24 -44.46 17.73
CA ARG A 6 -45.90 -44.29 18.33
C ARG A 6 -44.98 -43.31 17.57
N THR A 7 -45.24 -43.07 16.29
CA THR A 7 -44.35 -42.25 15.43
C THR A 7 -45.19 -41.29 14.60
N ASN A 8 -44.98 -39.98 14.80
CA ASN A 8 -45.66 -38.94 14.02
C ASN A 8 -44.81 -38.55 12.79
N VAL A 9 -45.01 -39.27 11.69
CA VAL A 9 -44.29 -39.04 10.43
C VAL A 9 -44.49 -37.60 9.88
N PRO A 10 -45.70 -37.02 9.90
CA PRO A 10 -45.89 -35.61 9.54
C PRO A 10 -45.05 -34.62 10.37
N ALA A 11 -44.96 -34.81 11.69
CA ALA A 11 -44.13 -33.97 12.56
C ALA A 11 -42.63 -34.10 12.26
N LEU A 12 -42.15 -35.32 11.98
CA LEU A 12 -40.76 -35.55 11.56
C LEU A 12 -40.43 -34.86 10.23
N ASN A 13 -41.36 -34.90 9.27
CA ASN A 13 -41.20 -34.18 8.01
C ASN A 13 -41.20 -32.65 8.21
N ALA A 14 -42.07 -32.13 9.07
CA ALA A 14 -42.07 -30.71 9.42
C ALA A 14 -40.73 -30.30 10.07
N GLN A 15 -40.20 -31.10 10.99
CA GLN A 15 -38.90 -30.86 11.63
C GLN A 15 -37.73 -30.92 10.64
N PHE A 16 -37.77 -31.87 9.70
CA PHE A 16 -36.76 -31.96 8.64
C PHE A 16 -36.75 -30.73 7.73
N ASN A 17 -37.93 -30.23 7.34
CA ASN A 17 -38.05 -29.01 6.56
C ASN A 17 -37.60 -27.77 7.34
N LEU A 18 -37.97 -27.67 8.62
CA LEU A 18 -37.52 -26.58 9.50
C LEU A 18 -35.99 -26.56 9.61
N ASN A 19 -35.35 -27.71 9.81
CA ASN A 19 -33.89 -27.82 9.86
C ASN A 19 -33.19 -27.48 8.54
N ARG A 20 -33.86 -27.62 7.38
CA ARG A 20 -33.35 -27.15 6.08
C ARG A 20 -33.44 -25.63 5.98
N THR A 21 -34.57 -25.05 6.34
CA THR A 21 -34.77 -23.59 6.33
C THR A 21 -33.82 -22.90 7.30
N ASP A 22 -33.65 -23.42 8.52
CA ASP A 22 -32.74 -22.85 9.52
C ASP A 22 -31.29 -22.83 9.02
N ARG A 23 -30.83 -23.91 8.36
CA ARG A 23 -29.49 -23.96 7.75
C ARG A 23 -29.30 -22.93 6.64
N SER A 24 -30.31 -22.75 5.77
CA SER A 24 -30.27 -21.73 4.71
C SER A 24 -30.27 -20.30 5.27
N LEU A 25 -31.08 -20.07 6.32
CA LEU A 25 -31.17 -18.79 7.01
C LEU A 25 -29.84 -18.42 7.66
N ARG A 26 -29.18 -19.36 8.34
CA ARG A 26 -27.84 -19.15 8.92
C ARG A 26 -26.80 -18.75 7.87
N GLY A 27 -26.80 -19.40 6.71
CA GLY A 27 -25.90 -19.03 5.61
C GLY A 27 -26.16 -17.62 5.07
N THR A 28 -27.44 -17.22 4.99
CA THR A 28 -27.81 -15.85 4.60
C THR A 28 -27.36 -14.82 5.64
N TYR A 29 -27.56 -15.11 6.93
CA TYR A 29 -27.07 -14.24 8.00
C TYR A 29 -25.55 -14.09 7.99
N GLU A 30 -24.80 -15.15 7.72
CA GLU A 30 -23.33 -15.07 7.59
C GLU A 30 -22.91 -14.14 6.45
N ARG A 31 -23.58 -14.21 5.29
CA ARG A 31 -23.32 -13.31 4.15
C ARG A 31 -23.69 -11.87 4.44
N ILE A 32 -24.79 -11.61 5.13
CA ILE A 32 -25.19 -10.26 5.54
C ILE A 32 -24.19 -9.69 6.55
N SER A 33 -23.81 -10.47 7.57
CA SER A 33 -22.89 -10.02 8.62
C SER A 33 -21.47 -9.76 8.11
N SER A 34 -21.02 -10.50 7.11
CA SER A 34 -19.69 -10.35 6.51
C SER A 34 -19.66 -9.33 5.36
N GLY A 35 -20.81 -9.05 4.75
CA GLY A 35 -20.91 -8.30 3.49
C GLY A 35 -20.31 -9.03 2.28
N LYS A 36 -19.89 -10.29 2.42
CA LYS A 36 -19.24 -11.05 1.35
C LYS A 36 -20.16 -12.15 0.86
N ARG A 37 -20.22 -12.31 -0.47
CA ARG A 37 -20.95 -13.42 -1.12
C ARG A 37 -20.30 -14.78 -0.81
N ILE A 38 -18.96 -14.81 -0.83
CA ILE A 38 -18.14 -16.01 -0.59
C ILE A 38 -17.43 -15.81 0.76
N ASN A 39 -17.80 -16.61 1.76
CA ASN A 39 -17.17 -16.55 3.09
C ASN A 39 -16.23 -17.72 3.33
N ARG A 40 -16.55 -18.89 2.76
CA ARG A 40 -15.79 -20.13 2.94
C ARG A 40 -15.43 -20.74 1.60
N ALA A 41 -14.35 -21.51 1.56
CA ALA A 41 -13.97 -22.27 0.36
C ALA A 41 -15.07 -23.27 -0.07
N ALA A 42 -15.93 -23.70 0.87
CA ALA A 42 -17.08 -24.55 0.59
C ALA A 42 -18.19 -23.84 -0.20
N ASP A 43 -18.28 -22.50 -0.16
CA ASP A 43 -19.27 -21.74 -0.93
C ASP A 43 -18.87 -21.65 -2.41
N ASP A 44 -17.59 -21.37 -2.68
CA ASP A 44 -17.00 -21.22 -4.02
C ASP A 44 -15.46 -21.21 -3.92
N ALA A 45 -14.83 -22.38 -4.07
CA ALA A 45 -13.38 -22.51 -3.92
C ALA A 45 -12.59 -21.72 -4.97
N ALA A 46 -13.05 -21.72 -6.22
CA ALA A 46 -12.39 -21.00 -7.31
C ALA A 46 -12.55 -19.48 -7.14
N GLY A 47 -13.77 -19.02 -6.84
CA GLY A 47 -14.04 -17.61 -6.60
C GLY A 47 -13.29 -17.06 -5.37
N LEU A 48 -13.15 -17.86 -4.32
CA LEU A 48 -12.34 -17.50 -3.15
C LEU A 48 -10.86 -17.40 -3.51
N ALA A 49 -10.30 -18.38 -4.22
CA ALA A 49 -8.89 -18.38 -4.62
C ALA A 49 -8.54 -17.17 -5.50
N ILE A 50 -9.38 -16.85 -6.48
CA ILE A 50 -9.21 -15.65 -7.32
C ILE A 50 -9.30 -14.37 -6.47
N SER A 51 -10.28 -14.29 -5.56
CA SER A 51 -10.44 -13.13 -4.69
C SER A 51 -9.23 -12.92 -3.78
N ASP A 52 -8.64 -13.99 -3.25
CA ASP A 52 -7.46 -13.91 -2.40
C ASP A 52 -6.19 -13.57 -3.18
N GLN A 53 -6.05 -14.08 -4.41
CA GLN A 53 -5.00 -13.65 -5.34
C GLN A 53 -5.10 -12.14 -5.62
N LEU A 54 -6.28 -11.65 -6.00
CA LEU A 54 -6.50 -10.22 -6.24
C LEU A 54 -6.21 -9.38 -5.00
N ARG A 55 -6.58 -9.85 -3.81
CA ARG A 55 -6.22 -9.18 -2.55
C ARG A 55 -4.71 -9.15 -2.30
N ALA A 56 -4.00 -10.21 -2.65
CA ALA A 56 -2.54 -10.26 -2.55
C ALA A 56 -1.88 -9.28 -3.53
N ASP A 57 -2.38 -9.22 -4.76
CA ASP A 57 -1.92 -8.28 -5.78
C ASP A 57 -2.15 -6.83 -5.34
N ILE A 58 -3.35 -6.51 -4.82
CA ILE A 58 -3.65 -5.17 -4.29
C ILE A 58 -2.68 -4.78 -3.17
N ARG A 59 -2.41 -5.69 -2.21
CA ARG A 59 -1.44 -5.40 -1.14
C ARG A 59 -0.04 -5.15 -1.68
N SER A 60 0.37 -5.93 -2.68
CA SER A 60 1.67 -5.82 -3.33
C SER A 60 1.79 -4.50 -4.10
N LEU A 61 0.75 -4.11 -4.85
CA LEU A 61 0.68 -2.83 -5.56
C LEU A 61 0.73 -1.65 -4.61
N VAL A 62 -0.01 -1.69 -3.50
CA VAL A 62 0.02 -0.64 -2.47
C VAL A 62 1.43 -0.48 -1.87
N GLN A 63 2.14 -1.58 -1.64
CA GLN A 63 3.53 -1.50 -1.21
C GLN A 63 4.45 -0.96 -2.31
N GLY A 64 4.23 -1.36 -3.56
CA GLY A 64 4.97 -0.84 -4.72
C GLY A 64 4.85 0.67 -4.87
N VAL A 65 3.65 1.22 -4.67
CA VAL A 65 3.42 2.67 -4.66
C VAL A 65 4.22 3.34 -3.55
N ARG A 66 4.17 2.83 -2.32
CA ARG A 66 4.97 3.37 -1.21
C ARG A 66 6.48 3.35 -1.51
N ASN A 67 6.98 2.24 -2.05
CA ASN A 67 8.39 2.16 -2.44
C ASN A 67 8.76 3.18 -3.52
N ALA A 68 7.86 3.46 -4.46
CA ALA A 68 8.07 4.47 -5.49
C ALA A 68 8.06 5.89 -4.91
N GLU A 69 7.18 6.17 -3.93
CA GLU A 69 7.14 7.43 -3.19
C GLU A 69 8.44 7.65 -2.41
N ASP A 70 8.95 6.62 -1.72
CA ASP A 70 10.22 6.68 -1.01
C ASP A 70 11.39 6.95 -1.98
N GLY A 71 11.38 6.29 -3.14
CA GLY A 71 12.36 6.54 -4.21
C GLY A 71 12.28 7.96 -4.75
N LEU A 72 11.08 8.51 -4.90
CA LEU A 72 10.88 9.91 -5.31
C LEU A 72 11.41 10.88 -4.26
N SER A 73 11.14 10.65 -2.97
CA SER A 73 11.68 11.47 -1.88
C SER A 73 13.21 11.46 -1.86
N LEU A 74 13.82 10.30 -2.11
CA LEU A 74 15.28 10.21 -2.23
C LEU A 74 15.80 11.05 -3.40
N VAL A 75 15.18 10.95 -4.58
CA VAL A 75 15.56 11.74 -5.76
C VAL A 75 15.40 13.24 -5.49
N GLN A 76 14.34 13.68 -4.80
CA GLN A 76 14.15 15.09 -4.43
C GLN A 76 15.27 15.61 -3.51
N VAL A 77 15.73 14.79 -2.56
CA VAL A 77 16.87 15.15 -1.70
C VAL A 77 18.15 15.26 -2.53
N TYR A 78 18.39 14.34 -3.47
CA TYR A 78 19.51 14.44 -4.39
C TYR A 78 19.42 15.69 -5.26
N GLU A 79 18.24 16.01 -5.80
CA GLU A 79 18.03 17.20 -6.64
C GLU A 79 18.34 18.48 -5.86
N GLY A 80 17.83 18.62 -4.64
CA GLY A 80 18.15 19.75 -3.75
C GLY A 80 19.64 19.84 -3.43
N GLY A 81 20.29 18.71 -3.13
CA GLY A 81 21.74 18.68 -2.90
C GLY A 81 22.55 19.07 -4.12
N THR A 82 22.15 18.63 -5.33
CA THR A 82 22.83 19.01 -6.58
C THR A 82 22.62 20.48 -6.93
N HIS A 83 21.49 21.07 -6.57
CA HIS A 83 21.25 22.50 -6.72
C HIS A 83 22.23 23.30 -5.87
N GLU A 84 22.39 22.93 -4.59
CA GLU A 84 23.37 23.58 -3.71
C GLU A 84 24.82 23.41 -4.20
N ILE A 85 25.18 22.23 -4.72
CA ILE A 85 26.50 22.03 -5.35
C ILE A 85 26.68 22.97 -6.55
N SER A 86 25.66 23.13 -7.39
CA SER A 86 25.72 24.04 -8.53
C SER A 86 25.92 25.49 -8.09
N ASP A 87 25.19 25.93 -7.07
CA ASP A 87 25.30 27.28 -6.52
C ASP A 87 26.68 27.53 -5.89
N MET A 88 27.22 26.55 -5.17
CA MET A 88 28.59 26.58 -4.66
C MET A 88 29.62 26.68 -5.80
N LEU A 89 29.46 25.93 -6.89
CA LEU A 89 30.38 26.00 -8.03
C LEU A 89 30.34 27.37 -8.72
N ILE A 90 29.18 28.00 -8.81
CA ILE A 90 29.05 29.37 -9.34
C ILE A 90 29.78 30.35 -8.41
N ARG A 91 29.58 30.24 -7.09
CA ARG A 91 30.26 31.07 -6.09
C ARG A 91 31.79 30.89 -6.15
N LEU A 92 32.27 29.66 -6.24
CA LEU A 92 33.69 29.36 -6.41
C LEU A 92 34.27 29.99 -7.68
N ARG A 93 33.51 29.97 -8.78
CA ARG A 93 33.92 30.65 -10.02
C ARG A 93 34.01 32.17 -9.85
N GLU A 94 33.06 32.78 -9.15
CA GLU A 94 33.11 34.21 -8.84
C GLU A 94 34.35 34.56 -8.01
N LEU A 95 34.62 33.80 -6.94
CA LEU A 95 35.80 33.97 -6.08
C LEU A 95 37.11 33.79 -6.88
N ALA A 96 37.17 32.81 -7.78
CA ALA A 96 38.32 32.58 -8.64
C ALA A 96 38.58 33.76 -9.61
N MET A 97 37.53 34.33 -10.20
CA MET A 97 37.65 35.53 -11.04
C MET A 97 38.08 36.75 -10.23
N GLN A 98 37.57 36.90 -9.00
CA GLN A 98 37.97 37.96 -8.09
C GLN A 98 39.46 37.84 -7.74
N ALA A 99 39.94 36.65 -7.39
CA ALA A 99 41.35 36.40 -7.11
C ALA A 99 42.28 36.60 -8.31
N ALA A 100 41.78 36.42 -9.54
CA ALA A 100 42.55 36.62 -10.77
C ALA A 100 42.71 38.11 -11.16
N THR A 101 42.04 39.04 -10.46
CA THR A 101 42.10 40.47 -10.77
C THR A 101 43.31 41.12 -10.10
N ASP A 102 44.10 41.89 -10.86
CA ASP A 102 45.34 42.54 -10.39
C ASP A 102 45.14 43.63 -9.32
N THR A 103 43.91 44.06 -9.08
CA THR A 103 43.57 45.04 -8.03
C THR A 103 43.43 44.41 -6.63
N VAL A 104 43.40 43.07 -6.53
CA VAL A 104 43.32 42.36 -5.25
C VAL A 104 44.73 42.16 -4.70
N SER A 105 44.98 42.72 -3.52
CA SER A 105 46.30 42.69 -2.89
C SER A 105 46.68 41.28 -2.42
N ASP A 106 47.99 41.02 -2.28
CA ASP A 106 48.52 39.76 -1.76
C ASP A 106 48.02 39.42 -0.34
N ARG A 107 47.47 40.41 0.37
CA ARG A 107 46.88 40.26 1.71
C ARG A 107 45.41 39.86 1.68
N GLU A 108 44.69 40.16 0.59
CA GLU A 108 43.28 39.85 0.40
C GLU A 108 43.06 38.51 -0.32
N ARG A 109 44.00 38.12 -1.20
CA ARG A 109 44.01 36.79 -1.85
C ARG A 109 43.88 35.61 -0.86
N PRO A 110 44.57 35.56 0.29
CA PRO A 110 44.39 34.47 1.26
C PRO A 110 43.03 34.50 1.97
N LEU A 111 42.35 35.65 2.07
CA LEU A 111 40.98 35.71 2.63
C LEU A 111 39.96 35.08 1.67
N ILE A 112 40.12 35.29 0.36
CA ILE A 112 39.31 34.64 -0.67
C ILE A 112 39.52 33.12 -0.65
N MET A 113 40.76 32.66 -0.46
CA MET A 113 41.07 31.23 -0.37
C MET A 113 40.47 30.58 0.88
N TYR A 114 40.30 31.32 1.97
CA TYR A 114 39.63 30.83 3.18
C TYR A 114 38.13 30.60 2.99
N GLU A 115 37.49 31.26 2.01
CA GLU A 115 36.07 31.04 1.69
C GLU A 115 35.86 29.85 0.73
N VAL A 116 36.93 29.36 0.10
CA VAL A 116 36.92 28.21 -0.82
C VAL A 116 37.15 26.88 -0.07
N GLU A 117 37.85 26.91 1.06
CA GLU A 117 38.20 25.76 1.91
C GLU A 117 37.12 25.46 2.96
#